data_AF-A0A6L8G1I7-F1
#
_entry.id   AF-A0A6L8G1I7-F1
#
_cell.length_a   1.000
_cell.length_b   1.000
_cell.length_c   1.000
_cell.angle_alpha   90.00
_cell.angle_beta   90.00
_cell.angle_gamma   90.00
#
_symmetry.space_group_name_H-M   'P 1'
#
loop_
_entity.id
_entity.type
_entity.pdbx_description
1 polymer ?
#
loop_
_entity_poly.entity_id
_entity_poly.type
_entity_poly.pdbx_seq_one_letter_code
_entity_poly.pdbx_strand_id
1 'polypeptide(L)'
;MILALPTDKLTPRTADEFLVEFLDYAHGAVPGQPLEVDLRPLHFIDPYGLVALCLMARYGDALSSRVVFHLPHAFALRTYLGRVRFAAAVEGVELAGPALIVDQEREKEESEALLEITRIEERADIETVLGKIGQRVEAILAEELRYTEVEINQFKNVVAELCHNILDHSENWGYLTAQRYLASRAGKKYVGIGVGDLGIGIKKSLSVRYD
;
A
#
# COMPACT_ATOMS: atom_id res chain seq x y z
N MET A 1 4.34 -1.09 -25.09
CA MET A 1 5.27 -2.04 -24.42
C MET A 1 4.72 -2.23 -23.02
N ILE A 2 4.67 -3.45 -22.50
CA ILE A 2 4.12 -3.75 -21.17
C ILE A 2 5.26 -4.14 -20.23
N LEU A 3 5.31 -3.53 -19.05
CA LEU A 3 6.24 -3.89 -17.99
C LEU A 3 5.67 -5.04 -17.18
N ALA A 4 6.35 -6.19 -17.15
CA ALA A 4 5.88 -7.37 -16.43
C ALA A 4 6.70 -7.65 -15.18
N LEU A 5 6.03 -8.06 -14.11
CA LEU A 5 6.75 -8.52 -12.92
C LEU A 5 7.48 -9.83 -13.21
N PRO A 6 8.76 -9.96 -12.82
CA PRO A 6 9.51 -11.20 -12.96
C PRO A 6 9.16 -12.26 -11.89
N THR A 7 8.19 -12.00 -11.02
CA THR A 7 7.86 -12.81 -9.84
C THR A 7 6.35 -12.88 -9.59
N ASP A 8 5.92 -13.92 -8.87
CA ASP A 8 4.55 -14.09 -8.40
C ASP A 8 4.28 -13.41 -7.05
N LYS A 9 5.27 -12.74 -6.44
CA LYS A 9 5.13 -12.09 -5.13
C LYS A 9 5.75 -10.72 -5.08
N LEU A 10 4.99 -9.76 -4.56
CA LEU A 10 5.46 -8.40 -4.32
C LEU A 10 5.67 -8.19 -2.82
N THR A 11 6.93 -8.36 -2.42
CA THR A 11 7.48 -8.23 -1.06
C THR A 11 8.44 -7.03 -1.06
N PRO A 12 9.06 -6.60 0.06
CA PRO A 12 9.84 -5.37 0.05
C PRO A 12 10.98 -5.41 -0.95
N ARG A 13 11.71 -6.52 -1.00
CA ARG A 13 12.80 -6.72 -1.95
C ARG A 13 12.33 -6.70 -3.40
N THR A 14 11.30 -7.48 -3.73
CA THR A 14 10.83 -7.58 -5.13
C THR A 14 10.09 -6.32 -5.56
N ALA A 15 9.50 -5.58 -4.63
CA ALA A 15 8.91 -4.26 -4.88
C ALA A 15 9.98 -3.22 -5.19
N ASP A 16 11.10 -3.20 -4.44
CA ASP A 16 12.21 -2.29 -4.72
C ASP A 16 12.85 -2.57 -6.08
N GLU A 17 13.09 -3.85 -6.39
CA GLU A 17 13.59 -4.29 -7.71
C GLU A 17 12.63 -3.82 -8.82
N PHE A 18 11.32 -4.01 -8.62
CA PHE A 18 10.31 -3.60 -9.60
C PHE A 18 10.12 -2.08 -9.71
N LEU A 19 10.32 -1.32 -8.63
CA LEU A 19 10.33 0.15 -8.63
C LEU A 19 11.43 0.69 -9.52
N VAL A 20 12.64 0.13 -9.44
CA VAL A 20 13.74 0.54 -10.30
C VAL A 20 13.41 0.28 -11.77
N GLU A 21 12.92 -0.92 -12.10
CA GLU A 21 12.50 -1.27 -13.47
C GLU A 21 11.37 -0.37 -13.97
N PHE A 22 10.41 -0.05 -13.12
CA PHE A 22 9.29 0.84 -13.46
C PHE A 22 9.76 2.26 -13.77
N LEU A 23 10.69 2.82 -13.00
CA LEU A 23 11.23 4.16 -13.26
C LEU A 23 11.96 4.24 -14.59
N ASP A 24 12.78 3.23 -14.92
CA ASP A 24 13.46 3.14 -16.21
C ASP A 24 12.46 3.01 -17.37
N TYR A 25 11.46 2.14 -17.20
CA TYR A 25 10.38 1.96 -18.17
C TYR A 25 9.57 3.25 -18.39
N ALA A 26 9.16 3.93 -17.31
CA ALA A 26 8.33 5.12 -17.38
C ALA A 26 9.07 6.31 -18.03
N HIS A 27 10.34 6.52 -17.71
CA HIS A 27 11.15 7.57 -18.33
C HIS A 27 11.58 7.24 -19.77
N GLY A 28 11.68 5.96 -20.11
CA GLY A 28 11.94 5.50 -21.48
C GLY A 28 10.71 5.45 -22.37
N ALA A 29 9.52 5.71 -21.84
CA ALA A 29 8.27 5.57 -22.58
C ALA A 29 8.13 6.60 -23.70
N VAL A 30 7.60 6.14 -24.83
CA VAL A 30 7.32 7.02 -25.98
C VAL A 30 6.12 7.92 -25.66
N PRO A 31 6.21 9.25 -25.85
CA PRO A 31 5.10 10.16 -25.61
C PRO A 31 3.82 9.71 -26.33
N GLY A 32 2.70 9.71 -25.60
CA GLY A 32 1.39 9.30 -26.12
C GLY A 32 1.11 7.80 -26.11
N GLN A 33 2.08 6.95 -25.73
CA GLN A 33 1.81 5.54 -25.43
C GLN A 33 1.39 5.37 -23.96
N PRO A 34 0.45 4.45 -23.67
CA PRO A 34 0.09 4.15 -22.29
C PRO A 34 1.25 3.49 -21.55
N LEU A 35 1.37 3.79 -20.26
CA LEU A 35 2.21 3.01 -19.34
C LEU A 35 1.42 1.79 -18.90
N GLU A 36 1.85 0.61 -19.32
CA GLU A 36 1.16 -0.65 -19.02
C GLU A 36 1.99 -1.50 -18.07
N VAL A 37 1.38 -1.93 -16.96
CA VAL A 37 1.99 -2.77 -15.93
C VAL A 37 1.22 -4.08 -15.83
N ASP A 38 1.93 -5.20 -15.98
CA ASP A 38 1.38 -6.55 -15.93
C ASP A 38 1.47 -7.15 -14.53
N LEU A 39 0.35 -7.16 -13.80
CA LEU A 39 0.20 -7.79 -12.49
C LEU A 39 -0.42 -9.20 -12.59
N ARG A 40 -0.73 -9.70 -13.80
CA ARG A 40 -1.39 -11.01 -14.00
C ARG A 40 -0.68 -12.18 -13.30
N PRO A 41 0.68 -12.26 -13.27
CA PRO A 41 1.40 -13.35 -12.61
C PRO A 41 1.34 -13.30 -11.08
N LEU A 42 0.89 -12.19 -10.49
CA LEU A 42 0.96 -11.97 -9.06
C LEU A 42 -0.02 -12.88 -8.30
N HIS A 43 0.46 -13.49 -7.22
CA HIS A 43 -0.30 -14.34 -6.31
C HIS A 43 -0.30 -13.78 -4.88
N PHE A 44 0.66 -12.93 -4.54
CA PHE A 44 0.78 -12.34 -3.22
C PHE A 44 1.37 -10.92 -3.27
N ILE A 45 0.87 -10.03 -2.42
CA ILE A 45 1.40 -8.68 -2.22
C ILE A 45 1.24 -8.29 -0.75
N ASP A 46 2.32 -7.83 -0.14
CA ASP A 46 2.29 -7.34 1.24
C ASP A 46 2.00 -5.82 1.29
N PRO A 47 1.82 -5.22 2.48
CA PRO A 47 1.58 -3.80 2.63
C PRO A 47 2.61 -2.90 1.93
N TYR A 48 3.90 -3.28 1.93
CA TYR A 48 4.93 -2.48 1.28
C TYR A 48 4.76 -2.52 -0.24
N GLY A 49 4.62 -3.72 -0.82
CA GLY A 49 4.34 -3.88 -2.24
C GLY A 49 3.06 -3.17 -2.66
N LEU A 50 2.02 -3.17 -1.81
CA LEU A 50 0.75 -2.51 -2.08
C LEU A 50 0.91 -0.99 -2.17
N VAL A 51 1.62 -0.39 -1.21
CA VAL A 51 1.98 1.04 -1.25
C VAL A 51 2.82 1.34 -2.48
N ALA A 52 3.83 0.51 -2.78
CA ALA A 52 4.68 0.70 -3.96
C ALA A 52 3.86 0.76 -5.26
N LEU A 53 2.89 -0.14 -5.46
CA LEU A 53 2.00 -0.08 -6.63
C LEU A 53 1.14 1.19 -6.66
N CYS A 54 0.66 1.67 -5.50
CA CYS A 54 -0.10 2.91 -5.45
C CYS A 54 0.77 4.12 -5.80
N LEU A 55 2.03 4.14 -5.37
CA LEU A 55 2.99 5.18 -5.73
C LEU A 55 3.38 5.11 -7.20
N MET A 56 3.59 3.91 -7.76
CA MET A 56 3.81 3.71 -9.21
C MET A 56 2.63 4.22 -10.03
N ALA A 57 1.40 3.91 -9.61
CA ALA A 57 0.18 4.41 -10.24
C ALA A 57 0.18 5.93 -10.32
N ARG A 58 0.36 6.61 -9.18
CA ARG A 58 0.42 8.07 -9.10
C ARG A 58 1.55 8.67 -9.92
N TYR A 59 2.73 8.08 -9.85
CA TYR A 59 3.89 8.58 -10.57
C TYR A 59 3.71 8.43 -12.09
N GLY A 60 3.18 7.29 -12.52
CA GLY A 60 2.85 7.03 -13.91
C GLY A 60 1.79 8.00 -14.45
N ASP A 61 0.76 8.31 -13.66
CA ASP A 61 -0.32 9.24 -14.03
C ASP A 61 0.21 10.67 -14.20
N ALA A 62 1.22 11.07 -13.41
CA ALA A 62 1.91 12.34 -13.59
C ALA A 62 2.77 12.40 -14.87
N LEU A 63 3.23 11.25 -15.39
CA LEU A 63 4.12 11.16 -16.55
C LEU A 63 3.40 10.84 -17.87
N SER A 64 2.27 10.16 -17.81
CA SER A 64 1.54 9.68 -18.98
C SER A 64 0.06 9.96 -18.85
N SER A 65 -0.58 10.32 -19.97
CA SER A 65 -2.03 10.54 -20.02
C SER A 65 -2.86 9.27 -19.82
N ARG A 66 -2.22 8.09 -19.79
CA ARG A 66 -2.91 6.81 -19.59
C ARG A 66 -1.97 5.80 -18.93
N VAL A 67 -2.39 5.29 -17.78
CA VAL A 67 -1.75 4.16 -17.08
C VAL A 67 -2.72 3.00 -17.02
N VAL A 68 -2.24 1.78 -17.30
CA VAL A 68 -3.05 0.56 -17.30
C VAL A 68 -2.39 -0.49 -16.42
N PHE A 69 -3.10 -0.98 -15.41
CA PHE A 69 -2.68 -2.14 -14.62
C PHE A 69 -3.50 -3.35 -15.04
N HIS A 70 -2.84 -4.39 -15.55
CA HIS A 70 -3.47 -5.67 -15.88
C HIS A 70 -3.57 -6.51 -14.61
N LEU A 71 -4.78 -6.67 -14.09
CA LEU A 71 -5.05 -7.21 -12.76
C LEU A 71 -4.64 -8.69 -12.60
N PRO A 72 -4.29 -9.12 -11.37
CA PRO A 72 -3.91 -10.50 -11.09
C PRO A 72 -4.97 -11.55 -11.46
N HIS A 73 -4.52 -12.71 -11.97
CA HIS A 73 -5.42 -13.84 -12.21
C HIS A 73 -5.81 -14.59 -10.94
N ALA A 74 -4.96 -14.55 -9.91
CA ALA A 74 -5.19 -15.25 -8.66
C ALA A 74 -6.44 -14.72 -7.93
N PHE A 75 -7.45 -15.59 -7.75
CA PHE A 75 -8.72 -15.24 -7.10
C PHE A 75 -8.52 -14.68 -5.68
N ALA A 76 -7.69 -15.35 -4.86
CA ALA A 76 -7.42 -14.93 -3.49
C ALA A 76 -6.83 -13.52 -3.41
N LEU A 77 -5.90 -13.20 -4.32
CA LEU A 77 -5.30 -11.89 -4.41
C LEU A 77 -6.33 -10.84 -4.85
N ARG A 78 -7.21 -11.11 -5.82
CA ARG A 78 -8.27 -10.18 -6.21
C ARG A 78 -9.27 -9.90 -5.09
N THR A 79 -9.63 -10.90 -4.29
CA THR A 79 -10.48 -10.71 -3.10
C THR A 79 -9.78 -9.82 -2.08
N TYR A 80 -8.49 -10.07 -1.85
CA TYR A 80 -7.70 -9.26 -0.93
C TYR A 80 -7.54 -7.80 -1.44
N LEU A 81 -7.25 -7.58 -2.72
CA LEU A 81 -7.20 -6.24 -3.34
C LEU A 81 -8.54 -5.49 -3.25
N GLY A 82 -9.67 -6.21 -3.37
CA GLY A 82 -11.00 -5.65 -3.11
C GLY A 82 -11.15 -5.18 -1.66
N ARG A 83 -10.79 -6.03 -0.69
CA ARG A 83 -10.86 -5.71 0.76
C ARG A 83 -10.01 -4.51 1.17
N VAL A 84 -8.84 -4.32 0.56
CA VAL A 84 -7.97 -3.15 0.85
C VAL A 84 -8.33 -1.91 0.02
N ARG A 85 -9.41 -1.98 -0.78
CA ARG A 85 -9.91 -0.89 -1.63
C ARG A 85 -8.88 -0.40 -2.65
N PHE A 86 -8.12 -1.32 -3.24
CA PHE A 86 -7.06 -1.02 -4.20
C PHE A 86 -7.53 -0.12 -5.36
N ALA A 87 -8.69 -0.42 -5.97
CA ALA A 87 -9.20 0.37 -7.08
C ALA A 87 -9.47 1.84 -6.72
N ALA A 88 -9.92 2.11 -5.49
CA ALA A 88 -10.11 3.49 -5.02
C ALA A 88 -8.76 4.17 -4.75
N ALA A 89 -7.75 3.43 -4.29
CA ALA A 89 -6.42 3.98 -4.01
C ALA A 89 -5.66 4.39 -5.27
N VAL A 90 -5.92 3.73 -6.41
CA VAL A 90 -5.31 4.02 -7.72
C VAL A 90 -6.29 4.69 -8.69
N GLU A 91 -7.20 5.52 -8.18
CA GLU A 91 -8.10 6.32 -9.01
C GLU A 91 -7.32 7.06 -10.11
N GLY A 92 -7.82 7.00 -11.35
CA GLY A 92 -7.12 7.50 -12.55
C GLY A 92 -6.40 6.42 -13.35
N VAL A 93 -6.07 5.28 -12.73
CA VAL A 93 -5.47 4.13 -13.45
C VAL A 93 -6.54 3.21 -14.02
N GLU A 94 -6.38 2.83 -15.29
CA GLU A 94 -7.23 1.82 -15.93
C GLU A 94 -6.89 0.43 -15.40
N LEU A 95 -7.87 -0.26 -14.82
CA LEU A 95 -7.71 -1.63 -14.35
C LEU A 95 -8.24 -2.61 -15.39
N ALA A 96 -7.34 -3.27 -16.11
CA ALA A 96 -7.68 -4.23 -17.15
C ALA A 96 -7.72 -5.66 -16.61
N GLY A 97 -8.62 -6.49 -17.14
CA GLY A 97 -8.72 -7.91 -16.80
C GLY A 97 -9.85 -8.23 -15.81
N PRO A 98 -9.74 -9.34 -15.04
CA PRO A 98 -10.82 -9.78 -14.16
C PRO A 98 -11.05 -8.80 -13.01
N ALA A 99 -12.31 -8.51 -12.71
CA ALA A 99 -12.69 -7.56 -11.68
C ALA A 99 -12.15 -7.95 -10.29
N LEU A 100 -11.82 -6.94 -9.48
CA LEU A 100 -11.59 -7.11 -8.04
C LEU A 100 -12.88 -7.59 -7.38
N ILE A 101 -12.74 -8.41 -6.34
CA ILE A 101 -13.88 -9.02 -5.66
C ILE A 101 -14.13 -8.23 -4.38
N VAL A 102 -15.24 -7.50 -4.36
CA VAL A 102 -15.69 -6.74 -3.20
C VAL A 102 -16.86 -7.50 -2.59
N ASP A 103 -16.63 -8.11 -1.43
CA ASP A 103 -17.66 -8.81 -0.67
C ASP A 103 -18.18 -7.89 0.44
N GLN A 104 -19.31 -7.24 0.18
CA GLN A 104 -19.93 -6.28 1.10
C GLN A 104 -20.40 -6.92 2.42
N GLU A 105 -20.62 -8.24 2.43
CA GLU A 105 -21.04 -8.97 3.64
C GLU A 105 -19.84 -9.36 4.49
N ARG A 106 -18.74 -9.81 3.86
CA ARG A 106 -17.47 -10.14 4.56
C ARG A 106 -16.67 -8.94 5.06
N GLU A 107 -16.95 -7.72 4.60
CA GLU A 107 -16.35 -6.50 5.18
C GLU A 107 -16.58 -6.38 6.69
N LYS A 108 -17.58 -7.09 7.25
CA LYS A 108 -17.96 -7.00 8.67
C LYS A 108 -17.32 -8.04 9.60
N GLU A 109 -16.91 -9.21 9.11
CA GLU A 109 -16.67 -10.35 10.03
C GLU A 109 -15.26 -10.96 10.02
N GLU A 110 -14.47 -10.89 8.93
CA GLU A 110 -13.13 -11.53 8.91
C GLU A 110 -12.16 -10.84 7.91
N SER A 111 -11.68 -9.64 8.23
CA SER A 111 -10.69 -8.97 7.38
C SER A 111 -9.26 -9.24 7.85
N GLU A 112 -8.46 -9.88 7.01
CA GLU A 112 -6.98 -9.92 7.16
C GLU A 112 -6.36 -8.52 7.04
N ALA A 113 -7.05 -7.59 6.37
CA ALA A 113 -6.67 -6.18 6.32
C ALA A 113 -7.09 -5.51 7.63
N LEU A 114 -6.08 -5.06 8.37
CA LEU A 114 -6.21 -4.30 9.60
C LEU A 114 -6.60 -2.85 9.28
N LEU A 115 -5.97 -2.30 8.24
CA LEU A 115 -6.26 -0.99 7.66
C LEU A 115 -6.23 -1.09 6.13
N GLU A 116 -7.32 -0.63 5.52
CA GLU A 116 -7.40 -0.40 4.07
C GLU A 116 -6.34 0.61 3.62
N ILE A 117 -6.05 0.65 2.32
CA ILE A 117 -5.17 1.68 1.77
C ILE A 117 -5.82 3.03 2.03
N THR A 118 -5.12 3.86 2.80
CA THR A 118 -5.61 5.18 3.23
C THR A 118 -4.63 6.23 2.75
N ARG A 119 -5.15 7.23 2.04
CA ARG A 119 -4.39 8.44 1.68
C ARG A 119 -4.12 9.27 2.92
N ILE A 120 -2.91 9.80 3.03
CA ILE A 120 -2.47 10.71 4.09
C ILE A 120 -2.00 12.00 3.44
N GLU A 121 -2.84 13.02 3.47
CA GLU A 121 -2.60 14.34 2.88
C GLU A 121 -2.69 15.46 3.92
N GLU A 122 -3.52 15.29 4.94
CA GLU A 122 -3.70 16.27 6.02
C GLU A 122 -3.78 15.64 7.41
N ARG A 123 -3.68 16.46 8.46
CA ARG A 123 -3.70 15.98 9.86
C ARG A 123 -5.01 15.25 10.20
N ALA A 124 -6.13 15.65 9.61
CA ALA A 124 -7.42 15.01 9.81
C ALA A 124 -7.44 13.54 9.32
N ASP A 125 -6.63 13.19 8.32
CA ASP A 125 -6.48 11.82 7.86
C ASP A 125 -5.85 10.94 8.95
N ILE A 126 -4.87 11.48 9.67
CA ILE A 126 -4.20 10.78 10.79
C ILE A 126 -5.19 10.51 11.91
N GLU A 127 -5.98 11.52 12.30
CA GLU A 127 -7.02 11.37 13.32
C GLU A 127 -8.05 10.32 12.92
N THR A 128 -8.44 10.32 11.64
CA THR A 128 -9.36 9.32 11.08
C THR A 128 -8.77 7.90 11.14
N VAL A 129 -7.50 7.74 10.77
CA VAL A 129 -6.79 6.45 10.87
C VAL A 129 -6.72 5.98 12.31
N LEU A 130 -6.31 6.84 13.25
CA LEU A 130 -6.21 6.49 14.66
C LEU A 130 -7.59 6.16 15.27
N GLY A 131 -8.64 6.86 14.85
CA GLY A 131 -10.03 6.55 15.22
C GLY A 131 -10.49 5.18 14.71
N LYS A 132 -10.19 4.84 13.44
CA LYS A 132 -10.44 3.51 12.88
C LYS A 132 -9.68 2.43 13.65
N ILE A 133 -8.44 2.71 14.03
CA ILE A 133 -7.65 1.78 14.85
C ILE A 133 -8.35 1.57 16.19
N GLY A 134 -8.74 2.65 16.87
CA GLY A 134 -9.42 2.62 18.16
C GLY A 134 -10.71 1.81 18.16
N GLN A 135 -11.54 1.95 17.13
CA GLN A 135 -12.87 1.33 17.09
C GLN A 135 -12.87 -0.13 16.65
N ARG A 136 -12.02 -0.49 15.68
CA ARG A 136 -12.10 -1.80 14.98
C ARG A 136 -10.84 -2.64 15.15
N VAL A 137 -9.69 -2.00 15.16
CA VAL A 137 -8.40 -2.69 15.16
C VAL A 137 -8.02 -3.10 16.57
N GLU A 138 -8.35 -2.32 17.61
CA GLU A 138 -8.08 -2.68 19.00
C GLU A 138 -8.63 -4.05 19.38
N ALA A 139 -9.88 -4.35 18.99
CA ALA A 139 -10.48 -5.66 19.23
C ALA A 139 -9.67 -6.79 18.55
N ILE A 140 -9.25 -6.58 17.30
CA ILE A 140 -8.43 -7.56 16.57
C ILE A 140 -7.04 -7.70 17.22
N LEU A 141 -6.40 -6.60 17.61
CA LEU A 141 -5.11 -6.62 18.28
C LEU A 141 -5.20 -7.32 19.65
N ALA A 142 -6.21 -7.02 20.45
CA ALA A 142 -6.38 -7.58 21.78
C ALA A 142 -6.84 -9.04 21.75
N GLU A 143 -7.91 -9.35 21.01
CA GLU A 143 -8.56 -10.67 21.05
C GLU A 143 -7.84 -11.67 20.15
N GLU A 144 -7.42 -11.24 18.95
CA GLU A 144 -6.80 -12.15 18.00
C GLU A 144 -5.27 -12.17 18.14
N LEU A 145 -4.60 -11.02 18.19
CA LEU A 145 -3.13 -10.95 18.31
C LEU A 145 -2.64 -11.12 19.74
N ARG A 146 -3.53 -11.02 20.73
CA ARG A 146 -3.20 -11.04 22.17
C ARG A 146 -2.22 -9.93 22.57
N TYR A 147 -2.34 -8.77 21.91
CA TYR A 147 -1.57 -7.59 22.29
C TYR A 147 -2.12 -7.01 23.59
N THR A 148 -1.22 -6.60 24.46
CA THR A 148 -1.52 -5.81 25.65
C THR A 148 -1.94 -4.39 25.27
N GLU A 149 -2.63 -3.71 26.19
CA GLU A 149 -2.99 -2.29 26.01
C GLU A 149 -1.76 -1.40 25.71
N VAL A 150 -0.61 -1.74 26.33
CA VAL A 150 0.67 -1.08 26.06
C VAL A 150 1.12 -1.29 24.61
N GLU A 151 1.07 -2.52 24.10
CA GLU A 151 1.45 -2.84 22.71
C GLU A 151 0.49 -2.20 21.69
N ILE A 152 -0.80 -2.10 22.01
CA ILE A 152 -1.81 -1.42 21.18
C ILE A 152 -1.50 0.08 21.11
N ASN A 153 -1.19 0.72 22.24
CA ASN A 153 -0.82 2.14 22.25
C ASN A 153 0.52 2.37 21.52
N GLN A 154 1.49 1.47 21.65
CA GLN A 154 2.72 1.52 20.87
C GLN A 154 2.45 1.41 19.37
N PHE A 155 1.56 0.50 18.95
CA PHE A 155 1.15 0.37 17.55
C PHE A 155 0.54 1.67 17.01
N LYS A 156 -0.38 2.28 17.74
CA LYS A 156 -0.95 3.59 17.38
C LYS A 156 0.12 4.67 17.23
N ASN A 157 1.06 4.73 18.18
CA ASN A 157 2.14 5.70 18.15
C ASN A 157 3.03 5.50 16.91
N VAL A 158 3.40 4.26 16.58
CA VAL A 158 4.16 3.96 15.36
C VAL A 158 3.41 4.42 14.11
N VAL A 159 2.10 4.14 14.01
CA VAL A 159 1.30 4.58 12.87
C VAL A 159 1.25 6.12 12.79
N ALA A 160 1.03 6.81 13.90
CA ALA A 160 0.99 8.27 13.96
C ALA A 160 2.32 8.89 13.50
N GLU A 161 3.45 8.41 14.02
CA GLU A 161 4.79 8.88 13.67
C GLU A 161 5.09 8.66 12.19
N LEU A 162 4.75 7.49 11.63
CA LEU A 162 4.93 7.22 10.21
C LEU A 162 4.09 8.15 9.33
N CYS A 163 2.86 8.48 9.74
CA CYS A 163 2.02 9.42 9.00
C CYS A 163 2.50 10.87 9.14
N HIS A 164 2.98 11.27 10.31
CA HIS A 164 3.57 12.59 10.52
C HIS A 164 4.81 12.81 9.64
N ASN A 165 5.62 11.78 9.43
CA ASN A 165 6.75 11.86 8.49
C ASN A 165 6.31 12.23 7.07
N ILE A 166 5.16 11.75 6.59
CA ILE A 166 4.63 12.16 5.28
C ILE A 166 4.33 13.65 5.29
N LEU A 167 3.52 14.12 6.25
CA LEU A 167 3.06 15.51 6.29
C LEU A 167 4.20 16.51 6.54
N ASP A 168 5.13 16.16 7.40
CA ASP A 168 6.18 17.08 7.85
C ASP A 168 7.39 17.09 6.93
N HIS A 169 7.60 16.04 6.11
CA HIS A 169 8.86 15.85 5.38
C HIS A 169 8.74 15.51 3.90
N SER A 170 7.60 15.07 3.38
CA SER A 170 7.52 14.65 1.97
C SER A 170 7.40 15.82 0.99
N GLU A 171 6.90 16.99 1.42
CA GLU A 171 6.39 18.06 0.53
C GLU A 171 5.29 17.56 -0.43
N ASN A 172 4.64 16.45 -0.08
CA ASN A 172 3.64 15.75 -0.87
C ASN A 172 2.65 15.04 0.09
N TRP A 173 1.85 14.14 -0.44
CA TRP A 173 1.00 13.22 0.31
C TRP A 173 1.38 11.77 0.02
N GLY A 174 0.94 10.84 0.87
CA GLY A 174 1.33 9.43 0.82
C GLY A 174 0.19 8.46 1.09
N TYR A 175 0.54 7.18 1.24
CA TYR A 175 -0.38 6.11 1.59
C TYR A 175 0.07 5.38 2.85
N LEU A 176 -0.91 4.87 3.58
CA LEU A 176 -0.76 3.94 4.69
C LEU A 176 -1.65 2.70 4.46
N THR A 177 -1.15 1.52 4.78
CA THR A 177 -1.96 0.30 4.93
C THR A 177 -1.37 -0.60 6.00
N ALA A 178 -2.18 -1.46 6.62
CA ALA A 178 -1.70 -2.42 7.60
C ALA A 178 -2.45 -3.75 7.50
N GLN A 179 -1.72 -4.84 7.72
CA GLN A 179 -2.26 -6.20 7.63
C GLN A 179 -1.77 -7.08 8.73
N ARG A 180 -2.65 -8.00 9.14
CA ARG A 180 -2.33 -9.06 10.08
C ARG A 180 -1.76 -10.25 9.33
N TYR A 181 -0.70 -10.83 9.89
CA TYR A 181 -0.09 -12.07 9.45
C TYR A 181 0.06 -13.07 10.60
N LEU A 182 0.20 -14.34 10.25
CA LEU A 182 0.58 -15.42 11.16
C LEU A 182 1.93 -15.99 10.70
N ALA A 183 2.95 -15.86 11.54
CA ALA A 183 4.24 -16.50 11.27
C ALA A 183 4.10 -18.02 11.47
N SER A 184 3.96 -18.75 10.36
CA SER A 184 3.65 -20.19 10.35
C SER A 184 4.62 -21.04 11.18
N ARG A 185 5.90 -20.64 11.26
CA ARG A 185 6.94 -21.35 12.02
C ARG A 185 6.94 -21.07 13.52
N ALA A 186 6.47 -19.90 13.95
CA ALA A 186 6.51 -19.47 15.34
C ALA A 186 5.13 -19.46 16.02
N GLY A 187 4.05 -19.66 15.25
CA GLY A 187 2.68 -19.50 15.72
C GLY A 187 2.35 -18.07 16.19
N LYS A 188 3.26 -17.12 15.98
CA LYS A 188 3.13 -15.74 16.45
C LYS A 188 2.47 -14.90 15.37
N LYS A 189 1.42 -14.19 15.74
CA LYS A 189 0.79 -13.23 14.85
C LYS A 189 1.55 -11.89 14.90
N TYR A 190 1.60 -11.19 13.77
CA TYR A 190 2.26 -9.89 13.67
C TYR A 190 1.51 -8.98 12.69
N VAL A 191 1.80 -7.69 12.73
CA VAL A 191 1.26 -6.70 11.80
C VAL A 191 2.35 -6.24 10.84
N GLY A 192 2.08 -6.30 9.55
CA GLY A 192 2.87 -5.60 8.53
C GLY A 192 2.24 -4.23 8.28
N ILE A 193 3.05 -3.17 8.28
CA ILE A 193 2.63 -1.80 7.97
C ILE A 193 3.37 -1.37 6.71
N GLY A 194 2.62 -0.86 5.74
CA GLY A 194 3.15 -0.22 4.54
C GLY A 194 2.89 1.28 4.64
N VAL A 195 3.93 2.09 4.47
CA VAL A 195 3.83 3.55 4.38
C VAL A 195 4.78 4.05 3.30
N GLY A 196 4.37 5.07 2.56
CA GLY A 196 5.22 5.66 1.54
C GLY A 196 4.58 6.85 0.83
N ASP A 197 5.45 7.68 0.26
CA ASP A 197 5.12 8.92 -0.46
C ASP A 197 6.06 9.10 -1.66
N LEU A 198 5.71 10.04 -2.56
CA LEU A 198 6.55 10.42 -3.72
C LEU A 198 7.46 11.61 -3.41
N GLY A 199 7.66 11.94 -2.13
CA GLY A 199 8.24 13.19 -1.70
C GLY A 199 9.71 13.37 -2.05
N ILE A 200 10.33 14.35 -1.39
CA ILE A 200 11.71 14.75 -1.64
C ILE A 200 12.78 13.71 -1.25
N GLY A 201 12.39 12.64 -0.57
CA GLY A 201 13.27 11.58 -0.09
C GLY A 201 14.08 11.96 1.16
N ILE A 202 14.57 10.94 1.88
CA ILE A 202 15.21 11.09 3.20
C ILE A 202 16.43 12.02 3.14
N LYS A 203 17.29 11.87 2.12
CA LYS A 203 18.52 12.67 2.01
C LYS A 203 18.24 14.17 1.91
N LYS A 204 17.24 14.56 1.11
CA LYS A 204 16.87 15.96 0.91
C LYS A 204 16.06 16.51 2.10
N SER A 205 15.22 15.68 2.72
CA SER A 205 14.52 16.07 3.96
C SER A 205 15.52 16.39 5.10
N LEU A 206 16.61 15.64 5.21
CA LEU A 206 17.62 15.85 6.25
C LEU A 206 18.61 16.98 5.98
N SER A 207 18.80 17.42 4.72
CA SER A 207 19.77 18.49 4.41
C SER A 207 19.40 19.82 5.06
N VAL A 208 18.10 20.08 5.28
CA VAL A 208 17.62 21.32 5.92
C VAL A 208 17.96 21.40 7.42
N ARG A 209 18.28 20.27 8.07
CA ARG A 209 18.56 20.22 9.53
C ARG A 209 20.05 20.34 9.88
N TYR A 210 20.96 20.30 8.92
CA TYR A 210 22.41 20.25 9.16
C TYR A 210 23.22 21.31 8.39
N ASP A 211 22.55 22.30 7.80
CA ASP A 211 23.16 23.56 7.32
C ASP A 211 22.99 24.66 8.38
#